data_AF-A0A9P0CV35-F1
#
_entry.id   AF-A0A9P0CV35-F1
#
_cell.length_a   1.000
_cell.length_b   1.000
_cell.length_c   1.000
_cell.angle_alpha   90.00
_cell.angle_beta   90.00
_cell.angle_gamma   90.00
#
_symmetry.space_group_name_H-M   'P 1'
#
loop_
_entity.id
_entity.type
_entity.pdbx_description
1 polymer ?
#
loop_
_entity_poly.entity_id
_entity_poly.type
_entity_poly.pdbx_seq_one_letter_code
_entity_poly.pdbx_strand_id
1 'polypeptide(L)'
;MYKRKRSSTWYRRVKRETEQFVFDQIPITTPDGLAYIESLIAEKTSFNLLLTDFSRLGAANYKELIRRIMRQLMTDSVAKLYSVHGHKGKTSFSKTTCFRAVIGAVQIHNRNVTSKDVELVMGQWLAKASERLKKTSLEETNR
;
A
#
# COMPACT_ATOMS: atom_id res chain seq x y z
N MET A 1 -5.87 -44.56 -0.10
CA MET A 1 -5.38 -43.28 0.48
C MET A 1 -6.28 -42.13 0.01
N TYR A 2 -7.31 -41.77 0.80
CA TYR A 2 -8.31 -40.76 0.40
C TYR A 2 -7.71 -39.34 0.51
N LYS A 3 -7.43 -38.69 -0.63
CA LYS A 3 -7.22 -37.24 -0.67
C LYS A 3 -8.56 -36.56 -0.41
N ARG A 4 -8.81 -36.12 0.82
CA ARG A 4 -9.98 -35.28 1.17
C ARG A 4 -9.96 -34.03 0.29
N LYS A 5 -10.86 -33.94 -0.69
CA LYS A 5 -11.15 -32.68 -1.39
C LYS A 5 -11.70 -31.70 -0.35
N ARG A 6 -10.86 -30.74 0.09
CA ARG A 6 -11.30 -29.66 0.98
C ARG A 6 -12.42 -28.90 0.26
N SER A 7 -13.57 -28.74 0.94
CA SER A 7 -14.76 -28.10 0.38
C SER A 7 -14.48 -26.67 -0.10
N SER A 8 -15.06 -26.28 -1.24
CA SER A 8 -14.95 -24.93 -1.83
C SER A 8 -15.42 -23.82 -0.87
N THR A 9 -16.36 -24.14 0.01
CA THR A 9 -16.85 -23.24 1.07
C THR A 9 -15.81 -22.99 2.17
N TRP A 10 -15.00 -23.99 2.53
CA TRP A 10 -13.93 -23.84 3.52
C TRP A 10 -12.81 -22.94 2.97
N TYR A 11 -12.46 -23.12 1.69
CA TYR A 11 -11.47 -22.27 1.02
C TYR A 11 -11.94 -20.81 0.90
N ARG A 12 -13.22 -20.56 0.55
CA ARG A 12 -13.79 -19.19 0.52
C ARG A 12 -13.81 -18.52 1.89
N ARG A 13 -14.06 -19.28 2.96
CA ARG A 13 -14.10 -18.74 4.33
C ARG A 13 -12.72 -18.32 4.80
N VAL A 14 -11.74 -19.22 4.70
CA VAL A 14 -10.36 -18.93 5.10
C VAL A 14 -9.80 -17.77 4.26
N LYS A 15 -10.08 -17.73 2.96
CA LYS A 15 -9.67 -16.61 2.09
C LYS A 15 -10.23 -15.26 2.55
N ARG A 16 -11.51 -15.20 2.96
CA ARG A 16 -12.12 -13.96 3.48
C ARG A 16 -11.55 -13.55 4.84
N GLU A 17 -11.27 -14.50 5.72
CA GLU A 17 -10.64 -14.22 7.03
C GLU A 17 -9.22 -13.68 6.85
N THR A 18 -8.43 -14.22 5.91
CA THR A 18 -7.09 -13.69 5.58
C THR A 18 -7.14 -12.34 4.86
N GLU A 19 -8.13 -12.11 4.01
CA GLU A 19 -8.36 -10.81 3.35
C GLU A 19 -8.63 -9.74 4.41
N GLN A 20 -9.62 -9.97 5.28
CA GLN A 20 -10.01 -9.02 6.32
C GLN A 20 -8.83 -8.64 7.21
N PHE A 21 -8.04 -9.63 7.63
CA PHE A 21 -6.91 -9.41 8.53
C PHE A 21 -5.85 -8.45 7.97
N VAL A 22 -5.54 -8.52 6.67
CA VAL A 22 -4.55 -7.62 6.04
C VAL A 22 -5.11 -6.20 5.95
N PHE A 23 -6.40 -6.05 5.61
CA PHE A 23 -7.03 -4.73 5.49
C PHE A 23 -7.23 -4.04 6.83
N ASP A 24 -7.44 -4.80 7.92
CA ASP A 24 -7.55 -4.23 9.27
C ASP A 24 -6.26 -3.55 9.75
N GLN A 25 -5.10 -3.83 9.12
CA GLN A 25 -3.82 -3.20 9.44
C GLN A 25 -3.55 -1.91 8.66
N ILE A 26 -4.44 -1.55 7.74
CA ILE A 26 -4.32 -0.41 6.84
C ILE A 26 -5.43 0.61 7.18
N PRO A 27 -5.13 1.91 7.30
CA PRO A 27 -3.86 2.57 7.02
C PRO A 27 -2.80 2.35 8.10
N ILE A 28 -1.54 2.25 7.69
CA ILE A 28 -0.41 2.18 8.61
C ILE A 28 -0.30 3.52 9.38
N THR A 29 -0.40 3.45 10.70
CA THR A 29 -0.35 4.61 11.61
C THR A 29 0.96 4.69 12.40
N THR A 30 1.71 3.59 12.50
CA THR A 30 2.96 3.51 13.26
C THR A 30 4.15 3.13 12.37
N PRO A 31 5.39 3.54 12.73
CA PRO A 31 6.59 3.13 11.99
C PRO A 31 6.77 1.61 11.95
N ASP A 32 6.50 0.93 13.07
CA ASP A 32 6.60 -0.53 13.19
C ASP A 32 5.51 -1.26 12.40
N GLY A 33 4.38 -0.59 12.16
CA GLY A 33 3.27 -1.14 11.38
C GLY A 33 3.65 -1.49 9.94
N LEU A 34 4.59 -0.74 9.34
CA LEU A 34 5.09 -1.11 8.00
C LEU A 34 5.86 -2.43 8.05
N ALA A 35 6.74 -2.63 9.03
CA ALA A 35 7.49 -3.88 9.18
C ALA A 35 6.55 -5.07 9.45
N TYR A 36 5.51 -4.85 10.24
CA TYR A 36 4.47 -5.85 10.47
C TYR A 36 3.75 -6.23 9.18
N ILE A 37 3.24 -5.25 8.41
CA ILE A 37 2.59 -5.53 7.12
C ILE A 37 3.54 -6.23 6.16
N GLU A 38 4.81 -5.81 6.08
CA GLU A 38 5.82 -6.46 5.26
C GLU A 38 5.97 -7.96 5.59
N SER A 39 5.94 -8.32 6.88
CA SER A 39 5.95 -9.73 7.29
C SER A 39 4.69 -10.50 6.87
N LEU A 40 3.52 -9.84 6.90
CA LEU A 40 2.23 -10.46 6.52
C LEU A 40 2.13 -10.66 5.01
N ILE A 41 2.60 -9.70 4.22
CA ILE A 41 2.56 -9.74 2.75
C ILE A 41 3.77 -10.44 2.13
N ALA A 42 4.69 -10.95 2.95
CA ALA A 42 5.72 -11.87 2.49
C ALA A 42 5.11 -13.16 1.91
N GLU A 43 3.93 -13.56 2.40
CA GLU A 43 3.17 -14.65 1.80
C GLU A 43 2.54 -14.22 0.47
N LYS A 44 2.75 -15.03 -0.58
CA LYS A 44 2.22 -14.79 -1.93
C LYS A 44 0.70 -14.59 -1.95
N THR A 45 -0.05 -15.27 -1.07
CA THR A 45 -1.50 -15.12 -0.95
C THR A 45 -1.85 -13.70 -0.54
N SER A 46 -1.34 -13.24 0.61
CA SER A 46 -1.54 -11.89 1.16
C SER A 46 -1.07 -10.79 0.20
N PHE A 47 0.07 -10.98 -0.46
CA PHE A 47 0.55 -10.06 -1.49
C PHE A 47 -0.44 -9.88 -2.64
N ASN A 48 -0.95 -10.99 -3.18
CA ASN A 48 -1.91 -10.95 -4.29
C ASN A 48 -3.25 -10.32 -3.87
N LEU A 49 -3.66 -10.50 -2.60
CA LEU A 49 -4.84 -9.86 -2.05
C LEU A 49 -4.69 -8.34 -2.02
N LEU A 50 -3.57 -7.85 -1.47
CA LEU A 50 -3.26 -6.42 -1.41
C LEU A 50 -3.18 -5.81 -2.81
N LEU A 51 -2.50 -6.48 -3.74
CA LEU A 51 -2.39 -6.04 -5.13
C LEU A 51 -3.75 -6.02 -5.84
N THR A 52 -4.60 -7.01 -5.61
CA THR A 52 -5.96 -7.04 -6.17
C THR A 52 -6.78 -5.89 -5.63
N ASP A 53 -6.71 -5.59 -4.34
CA ASP A 53 -7.45 -4.50 -3.72
C ASP A 53 -7.00 -3.13 -4.24
N PHE A 54 -5.69 -2.88 -4.26
CA PHE A 54 -5.15 -1.65 -4.84
C PHE A 54 -5.51 -1.47 -6.32
N SER A 55 -5.60 -2.57 -7.07
CA SER A 55 -6.12 -2.51 -8.43
C SER A 55 -7.61 -2.17 -8.48
N ARG A 56 -8.43 -2.48 -7.48
CA ARG A 56 -9.87 -2.17 -7.53
C ARG A 56 -10.20 -0.69 -7.34
N LEU A 57 -9.30 0.11 -6.77
CA LEU A 57 -9.55 1.53 -6.50
C LEU A 57 -9.89 2.33 -7.77
N GLY A 58 -9.23 2.02 -8.89
CA GLY A 58 -9.34 2.77 -10.14
C GLY A 58 -8.96 4.26 -10.01
N ALA A 59 -8.75 4.92 -11.16
CA ALA A 59 -8.65 6.38 -11.24
C ALA A 59 -8.71 6.82 -12.71
N ALA A 60 -8.90 8.12 -12.95
CA ALA A 60 -8.84 8.69 -14.29
C ALA A 60 -7.42 8.61 -14.90
N ASN A 61 -6.38 8.61 -14.07
CA ASN A 61 -4.99 8.49 -14.51
C ASN A 61 -4.12 7.74 -13.48
N TYR A 62 -2.99 7.18 -13.94
CA TYR A 62 -2.10 6.39 -13.09
C TYR A 62 -1.53 7.20 -11.91
N LYS A 63 -1.29 8.51 -12.10
CA LYS A 63 -0.75 9.36 -11.03
C LYS A 63 -1.76 9.53 -9.90
N GLU A 64 -3.05 9.62 -10.23
CA GLU A 64 -4.13 9.69 -9.26
C GLU A 64 -4.34 8.34 -8.57
N LEU A 65 -4.30 7.24 -9.33
CA LEU A 65 -4.36 5.87 -8.78
C LEU A 65 -3.28 5.67 -7.71
N ILE A 66 -2.03 6.03 -8.01
CA ILE A 66 -0.92 5.95 -7.04
C ILE A 66 -1.24 6.73 -5.76
N ARG A 67 -1.76 7.97 -5.89
CA ARG A 67 -2.10 8.78 -4.71
C ARG A 67 -3.26 8.19 -3.90
N ARG A 68 -4.25 7.56 -4.55
CA ARG A 68 -5.35 6.86 -3.89
C ARG A 68 -4.82 5.66 -3.12
N ILE A 69 -3.99 4.82 -3.75
CA ILE A 69 -3.36 3.67 -3.12
C ILE A 69 -2.52 4.12 -1.90
N MET A 70 -1.66 5.13 -2.06
CA MET A 70 -0.77 5.59 -0.98
C MET A 70 -1.55 6.12 0.23
N ARG A 71 -2.68 6.83 0.00
CA ARG A 71 -3.56 7.31 1.08
C ARG A 71 -4.27 6.18 1.82
N GLN A 72 -4.64 5.11 1.10
CA GLN A 72 -5.19 3.93 1.75
C GLN A 72 -4.08 3.23 2.56
N LEU A 73 -2.90 3.02 1.96
CA LEU A 73 -1.80 2.26 2.55
C LEU A 73 -1.28 2.84 3.87
N MET A 74 -1.02 4.15 3.95
CA MET A 74 -0.40 4.75 5.14
C MET A 74 -0.84 6.18 5.40
N THR A 75 -0.80 6.56 6.67
CA THR A 75 -1.02 7.93 7.12
C THR A 75 0.15 8.85 6.78
N ASP A 76 -0.09 10.16 6.73
CA ASP A 76 0.97 11.13 6.45
C ASP A 76 2.03 11.20 7.56
N SER A 77 1.65 10.85 8.81
CA SER A 77 2.57 10.76 9.96
C SER A 77 3.60 9.65 9.80
N VAL A 78 3.24 8.56 9.13
CA VAL A 78 4.15 7.48 8.75
C VAL A 78 4.89 7.86 7.48
N ALA A 79 4.19 8.33 6.45
CA ALA A 79 4.76 8.68 5.16
C ALA A 79 5.94 9.67 5.25
N LYS A 80 5.90 10.63 6.19
CA LYS A 80 7.01 11.60 6.37
C LYS A 80 8.34 10.94 6.75
N LEU A 81 8.31 9.75 7.35
CA LEU A 81 9.49 9.01 7.81
C LEU A 81 10.21 8.27 6.68
N TYR A 82 9.56 8.16 5.52
CA TYR A 82 10.08 7.43 4.38
C TYR A 82 10.44 8.37 3.23
N SER A 83 11.34 7.88 2.39
CA SER A 83 11.56 8.39 1.04
C SER A 83 11.80 7.20 0.12
N VAL A 84 11.74 7.42 -1.20
CA VAL A 84 12.00 6.32 -2.15
C VAL A 84 13.34 5.65 -1.87
N HIS A 85 14.42 6.44 -1.85
CA HIS A 85 15.80 5.94 -1.75
C HIS A 85 16.44 6.03 -0.36
N GLY A 86 15.74 6.60 0.63
CA GLY A 86 16.27 6.75 1.99
C GLY A 86 17.19 7.97 2.18
N HIS A 87 16.85 9.12 1.60
CA HIS A 87 17.64 10.34 1.76
C HIS A 87 17.36 11.04 3.09
N LYS A 88 18.36 11.76 3.62
CA LYS A 88 18.25 12.63 4.82
C LYS A 88 17.80 11.86 6.08
N GLY A 89 18.34 10.66 6.29
CA GLY A 89 18.03 9.83 7.46
C GLY A 89 16.65 9.15 7.43
N LYS A 90 15.93 9.24 6.31
CA LYS A 90 14.66 8.54 6.12
C LYS A 90 14.88 7.10 5.68
N THR A 91 13.93 6.23 5.98
CA THR A 91 13.97 4.83 5.53
C THR A 91 13.60 4.75 4.03
N SER A 92 14.23 3.81 3.32
CA SER A 92 13.97 3.57 1.89
C SER A 92 12.68 2.77 1.71
N PHE A 93 11.72 3.34 0.98
CA PHE A 93 10.45 2.70 0.65
C PHE A 93 10.56 1.80 -0.58
N SER A 94 11.49 2.06 -1.52
CA SER A 94 11.62 1.28 -2.76
C SER A 94 11.99 -0.20 -2.53
N LYS A 95 12.58 -0.52 -1.38
CA LYS A 95 12.95 -1.89 -1.00
C LYS A 95 11.79 -2.69 -0.40
N THR A 96 10.64 -2.06 -0.16
CA THR A 96 9.50 -2.70 0.50
C THR A 96 8.65 -3.51 -0.48
N THR A 97 8.00 -4.55 0.03
CA THR A 97 7.03 -5.35 -0.70
C THR A 97 5.77 -4.55 -1.00
N CYS A 98 5.39 -3.62 -0.11
CA CYS A 98 4.35 -2.62 -0.35
C CYS A 98 4.62 -1.82 -1.63
N PHE A 99 5.84 -1.31 -1.82
CA PHE A 99 6.21 -0.58 -3.03
C PHE A 99 6.03 -1.43 -4.30
N ARG A 100 6.40 -2.71 -4.24
CA ARG A 100 6.17 -3.66 -5.35
C ARG A 100 4.67 -3.89 -5.60
N ALA A 101 3.86 -3.96 -4.55
CA ALA A 101 2.40 -4.10 -4.67
C ALA A 101 1.78 -2.88 -5.37
N VAL A 102 2.21 -1.66 -5.05
CA VAL A 102 1.75 -0.43 -5.71
C VAL A 102 2.10 -0.45 -7.20
N ILE A 103 3.34 -0.81 -7.56
CA ILE A 103 3.75 -0.93 -8.97
C ILE A 103 2.87 -1.94 -9.72
N GLY A 104 2.69 -3.13 -9.15
CA GLY A 104 1.89 -4.18 -9.76
C GLY A 104 0.43 -3.75 -9.97
N ALA A 105 -0.17 -3.10 -8.97
CA ALA A 105 -1.54 -2.60 -9.06
C ALA A 105 -1.71 -1.56 -10.18
N VAL A 106 -0.74 -0.65 -10.35
CA VAL A 106 -0.79 0.38 -11.41
C VAL A 106 -0.60 -0.24 -12.79
N GLN A 107 0.33 -1.19 -12.93
CA GLN A 107 0.62 -1.84 -14.21
C GLN A 107 -0.49 -2.76 -14.71
N ILE A 108 -1.34 -3.25 -13.80
CA ILE A 108 -2.58 -3.96 -14.16
C ILE A 108 -3.54 -3.04 -14.92
N HIS A 109 -3.66 -1.77 -14.50
CA HIS A 109 -4.51 -0.78 -15.16
C HIS A 109 -3.88 -0.16 -16.39
N ASN A 110 -2.57 0.11 -16.33
CA ASN A 110 -1.86 0.77 -17.39
C ASN A 110 -0.49 0.12 -17.62
N ARG A 111 -0.46 -0.79 -18.59
CA ARG A 111 0.74 -1.58 -18.94
C ARG A 111 1.90 -0.74 -19.48
N ASN A 112 1.62 0.48 -19.94
CA ASN A 112 2.64 1.38 -20.50
C ASN A 112 3.39 2.17 -19.41
N VAL A 113 2.91 2.12 -18.16
CA VAL A 113 3.54 2.84 -17.04
C VAL A 113 4.74 2.02 -16.54
N THR A 114 5.92 2.64 -16.58
CA THR A 114 7.13 1.99 -16.09
C THR A 114 7.22 2.06 -14.57
N SER A 115 7.99 1.16 -13.96
CA SER A 115 8.28 1.22 -12.52
C SER A 115 8.87 2.57 -12.11
N LYS A 116 9.66 3.20 -12.98
CA LYS A 116 10.26 4.53 -12.77
C LYS A 116 9.22 5.65 -12.72
N ASP A 117 8.17 5.57 -13.55
CA ASP A 117 7.07 6.53 -13.50
C ASP A 117 6.29 6.43 -12.18
N VAL A 118 6.03 5.21 -11.71
CA VAL A 118 5.37 4.96 -10.42
C VAL A 118 6.21 5.47 -9.28
N GLU A 119 7.51 5.16 -9.30
CA GLU A 119 8.49 5.62 -8.32
C GLU A 119 8.54 7.14 -8.20
N LEU A 120 8.59 7.85 -9.34
CA LEU A 120 8.62 9.31 -9.37
C LEU A 120 7.39 9.90 -8.68
N VAL A 121 6.20 9.39 -8.98
CA VAL A 121 4.95 9.88 -8.38
C VAL A 121 4.87 9.56 -6.89
N MET A 122 5.26 8.35 -6.48
CA MET A 122 5.33 7.99 -5.06
C MET A 122 6.33 8.87 -4.31
N GLY A 123 7.50 9.15 -4.89
CA GLY A 123 8.49 10.04 -4.29
C GLY A 123 7.98 11.45 -4.09
N GLN A 124 7.29 12.01 -5.09
CA GLN A 124 6.62 13.31 -4.95
C GLN A 124 5.55 13.28 -3.85
N TRP A 125 4.79 12.19 -3.74
CA TRP A 125 3.77 12.06 -2.71
C TRP A 125 4.38 11.94 -1.30
N LEU A 126 5.42 11.12 -1.11
CA LEU A 126 6.15 11.01 0.17
C LEU A 126 6.80 12.34 0.58
N ALA A 127 7.41 13.05 -0.37
CA ALA A 127 8.04 14.35 -0.10
C ALA A 127 7.03 15.40 0.42
N LYS A 128 5.79 15.34 -0.06
CA LYS A 128 4.70 16.24 0.36
C LYS A 128 4.02 15.84 1.67
N ALA A 129 4.37 14.72 2.29
CA ALA A 129 3.72 14.25 3.52
C ALA A 129 3.78 15.28 4.66
N SER A 130 4.93 15.92 4.85
CA SER A 130 5.09 16.97 5.87
C SER A 130 4.23 18.21 5.61
N GLU A 131 4.02 18.57 4.34
CA GLU A 131 3.14 19.69 3.96
C GLU A 131 1.68 19.33 4.22
N ARG A 132 1.26 18.10 3.87
CA ARG A 132 -0.11 17.62 4.10
C ARG A 132 -0.47 17.60 5.58
N LEU A 133 0.43 17.11 6.45
CA LEU A 133 0.22 17.13 7.90
C LEU A 133 -0.02 18.55 8.45
N LYS A 134 0.77 19.52 7.98
CA LYS A 134 0.61 20.92 8.41
C LYS A 134 -0.75 21.47 7.99
N LYS A 135 -1.22 21.15 6.78
CA LYS A 135 -2.53 21.59 6.29
C LYS A 135 -3.65 21.02 7.15
N THR A 136 -3.61 19.71 7.45
CA THR A 136 -4.60 19.07 8.32
C THR A 136 -4.65 19.72 9.70
N SER A 137 -3.52 19.98 10.35
CA SER A 137 -3.50 20.63 11.67
C SER A 137 -4.01 22.09 11.65
N LEU A 138 -3.78 22.81 10.55
CA LEU A 138 -4.26 24.19 10.39
C LEU A 138 -5.78 24.25 10.17
N GLU A 139 -6.34 23.28 9.43
CA GLU A 139 -7.79 23.17 9.24
C GLU A 139 -8.53 22.78 10.52
N GLU A 140 -7.90 21.97 11.38
CA GLU A 140 -8.45 21.59 12.70
C GLU A 140 -8.46 22.75 13.70
N THR A 141 -7.48 23.66 13.62
CA THR A 141 -7.38 24.82 14.52
C THR A 141 -8.39 25.93 14.17
N ASN A 142 -8.90 25.94 12.94
CA ASN A 142 -9.84 26.93 12.42
C ASN A 142 -11.32 26.46 12.44
N ARG A 143 -11.63 25.32 13.07
CA ARG A 143 -12.99 24.85 13.33
C ARG A 143 -13.35 25.03 14.80
#